data_AF-A0A950XTQ1-F1
#
_entry.id   AF-A0A950XTQ1-F1
#
_cell.length_a   1.000
_cell.length_b   1.000
_cell.length_c   1.000
_cell.angle_alpha   90.00
_cell.angle_beta   90.00
_cell.angle_gamma   90.00
#
_symmetry.space_group_name_H-M   'P 1'
#
loop_
_entity.id
_entity.type
_entity.pdbx_description
1 polymer ?
#
loop_
_entity_poly.entity_id
_entity_poly.type
_entity_poly.pdbx_seq_one_letter_code
_entity_poly.pdbx_strand_id
1 'polypeptide(L)' 'MTEKLRRPNYGTLEIDLTVNDPEAYTQPWTIALKHSLLLNTELLDYICLENEKDAGHLIGK' A
#
# COMPACT_ATOMS: atom_id res chain seq x y z
N MET A 1 -4.09 -13.28 -3.66
CA MET A 1 -3.34 -12.07 -4.08
C MET A 1 -2.04 -12.51 -4.75
N THR A 2 -1.64 -11.84 -5.83
CA THR A 2 -0.38 -12.11 -6.53
C THR A 2 0.31 -10.80 -6.86
N GLU A 3 1.60 -10.68 -6.52
CA GLU A 3 2.44 -9.52 -6.85
C GLU A 3 3.52 -9.90 -7.86
N LYS A 4 3.71 -9.08 -8.89
CA LYS A 4 4.82 -9.19 -9.84
C LYS A 4 5.71 -7.97 -9.73
N LEU A 5 6.87 -8.15 -9.12
CA LEU A 5 7.83 -7.08 -8.89
C LEU A 5 8.85 -7.01 -10.04
N ARG A 6 9.05 -5.82 -10.59
CA ARG A 6 10.05 -5.54 -11.63
C ARG A 6 10.84 -4.29 -11.29
N ARG A 7 12.17 -4.39 -11.28
CA ARG A 7 13.07 -3.26 -11.08
C ARG A 7 13.83 -2.96 -12.38
N PRO A 8 13.27 -2.14 -13.29
CA PRO A 8 13.89 -1.86 -14.58
C PRO A 8 15.19 -1.05 -14.48
N ASN A 9 15.36 -0.27 -13.41
CA ASN A 9 16.57 0.50 -13.14
C ASN A 9 16.73 0.69 -11.62
N TYR A 10 17.87 1.25 -11.20
CA TYR A 10 18.16 1.44 -9.79
C TYR A 10 17.10 2.29 -9.05
N GLY A 11 16.52 3.29 -9.71
CA GLY A 11 15.62 4.26 -9.08
C GLY A 11 14.12 3.91 -9.12
N THR A 12 13.72 2.84 -9.82
CA THR A 12 12.29 2.54 -10.07
C THR A 12 11.96 1.10 -9.72
N LEU A 13 10.92 0.91 -8.90
CA LEU A 13 10.28 -0.38 -8.68
C LEU A 13 8.85 -0.33 -9.24
N GLU A 14 8.51 -1.29 -10.07
CA GLU A 14 7.17 -1.48 -10.61
C GLU A 14 6.57 -2.75 -9.99
N ILE A 15 5.31 -2.68 -9.58
CA ILE A 15 4.58 -3.78 -8.97
C ILE A 15 3.22 -3.90 -9.64
N ASP A 16 2.97 -5.02 -10.31
CA ASP A 16 1.61 -5.38 -10.70
C ASP A 16 1.00 -6.22 -9.59
N LEU A 17 -0.03 -5.69 -8.92
CA LEU A 17 -0.76 -6.35 -7.85
C LEU A 17 -2.11 -6.84 -8.39
N THR A 18 -2.32 -8.14 -8.40
CA THR A 18 -3.62 -8.76 -8.71
C THR A 18 -4.31 -9.22 -7.43
N VAL A 19 -5.49 -8.66 -7.17
CA VAL A 19 -6.39 -9.10 -6.10
C VAL A 19 -7.44 -10.02 -6.70
N ASN A 20 -7.46 -11.25 -6.20
CA ASN A 20 -8.46 -12.26 -6.53
C ASN A 20 -9.05 -12.74 -5.21
N ASP A 21 -10.06 -12.02 -4.74
CA ASP A 21 -10.79 -12.28 -3.51
C ASP A 21 -12.30 -12.17 -3.80
N PRO A 22 -12.98 -13.29 -4.05
CA PRO A 22 -14.40 -13.31 -4.39
C PRO A 22 -15.34 -13.09 -3.19
N GLU A 23 -14.83 -13.15 -1.96
CA GLU A 23 -15.64 -12.87 -0.76
C GLU A 23 -15.80 -11.35 -0.58
N ALA A 24 -14.75 -10.59 -0.89
CA ALA A 24 -14.75 -9.13 -0.78
C ALA A 24 -15.12 -8.39 -2.08
N TYR A 25 -14.85 -8.97 -3.27
CA TYR A 25 -14.97 -8.29 -4.56
C TYR A 25 -15.73 -9.11 -5.62
N THR A 26 -16.38 -8.41 -6.55
CA THR A 26 -17.22 -9.04 -7.59
C THR A 26 -16.42 -9.67 -8.74
N GLN A 27 -15.15 -9.30 -8.92
CA GLN A 27 -14.26 -9.85 -9.93
C GLN A 27 -12.79 -9.60 -9.56
N PRO A 28 -11.84 -10.42 -10.06
CA PRO A 28 -10.43 -10.14 -9.91
C PRO A 28 -10.05 -8.82 -10.61
N TRP A 29 -9.12 -8.09 -10.01
CA TRP A 29 -8.63 -6.84 -10.58
C TRP A 29 -7.12 -6.70 -10.37
N THR A 30 -6.49 -5.88 -11.21
CA THR A 30 -5.05 -5.62 -11.17
C THR A 30 -4.79 -4.12 -11.14
N ILE A 31 -3.89 -3.69 -10.26
CA ILE A 31 -3.33 -2.33 -10.26
C ILE A 31 -1.84 -2.37 -10.55
N ALA A 32 -1.35 -1.33 -11.21
CA ALA A 32 0.07 -1.09 -11.42
C ALA A 32 0.54 0.01 -10.45
N LEU A 33 1.52 -0.32 -9.61
CA LEU A 33 2.17 0.59 -8.69
C LEU A 33 3.58 0.90 -9.20
N LYS A 34 3.97 2.18 -9.12
CA LYS A 34 5.31 2.62 -9.48
C LYS A 34 5.92 3.39 -8.32
N HIS A 35 6.93 2.80 -7.70
CA HIS A 35 7.65 3.39 -6.58
C HIS A 35 8.97 4.00 -7.06
N SER A 36 9.25 5.20 -6.57
CA SER A 36 10.54 5.87 -6.76
C SER A 36 11.42 5.64 -5.55
N LEU A 37 12.70 5.35 -5.80
CA LEU A 37 13.69 5.21 -4.73
C LEU A 37 14.00 6.58 -4.12
N LEU A 38 13.76 6.72 -2.81
CA LEU A 38 14.21 7.86 -2.01
C LEU A 38 15.35 7.39 -1.10
N LEU A 39 16.53 7.98 -1.28
CA LEU A 39 17.73 7.66 -0.50
C LEU A 39 17.91 8.66 0.63
N ASN A 40 18.57 8.23 1.71
CA ASN A 40 18.88 9.07 2.87
C ASN A 40 17.64 9.71 3.51
N THR A 41 16.49 9.02 3.43
CA THR A 41 15.26 9.37 4.13
C THR A 41 14.93 8.27 5.13
N GLU A 42 14.21 8.64 6.18
CA GLU A 42 13.57 7.66 7.07
C GLU A 42 12.36 7.04 6.37
N LEU A 43 11.98 5.85 6.82
CA LEU A 43 10.72 5.23 6.43
C LEU A 43 9.59 6.10 6.96
N LEU A 44 8.75 6.61 6.07
CA LEU A 44 7.57 7.37 6.49
C LEU A 44 6.52 6.39 7.02
N ASP A 45 6.10 6.60 8.27
CA ASP A 45 4.89 5.97 8.79
C ASP A 45 3.68 6.64 8.14
N TYR A 46 2.89 5.84 7.43
CA TYR A 46 1.60 6.29 6.92
C TYR A 46 0.51 5.88 7.91
N ILE A 47 -0.12 6.88 8.54
CA ILE A 47 -1.26 6.67 9.41
C ILE A 47 -2.53 6.89 8.58
N CYS A 48 -3.25 5.82 8.27
CA CYS A 48 -4.58 5.91 7.67
C CYS A 48 -5.56 6.43 8.72
N LEU A 49 -5.92 7.71 8.65
CA LEU A 49 -6.93 8.32 9.54
C LEU A 49 -8.33 8.32 8.91
N GLU A 50 -8.45 7.82 7.67
CA GLU A 50 -9.71 7.71 6.97
C GLU A 50 -10.63 6.71 7.70
N ASN A 51 -11.65 7.27 8.37
CA ASN A 51 -12.61 6.54 9.22
C ASN A 51 -12.03 6.00 10.54
N GLU A 52 -11.03 6.69 11.10
CA GLU A 52 -10.60 6.50 12.49
C GLU A 52 -11.76 6.84 13.46
N LYS A 53 -12.04 5.96 14.44
CA LYS A 53 -13.16 6.09 15.40
C LYS A 53 -12.77 5.81 16.85
N ASP A 54 -11.54 5.39 17.09
CA ASP A 54 -11.06 4.90 18.37
C ASP A 54 -10.34 5.99 19.19
N ALA A 55 -9.98 7.13 18.60
CA ALA A 55 -9.38 8.26 19.31
C ALA A 55 -10.20 8.74 20.52
N GLY A 56 -11.53 8.56 20.51
CA GLY A 56 -12.41 8.87 21.63
C GLY A 56 -12.22 7.99 22.87
N HIS A 57 -11.54 6.84 22.74
CA HIS A 57 -11.27 5.91 23.84
C HIS A 57 -9.89 6.11 24.49
N LEU A 58 -9.09 7.08 24.01
CA LEU A 58 -7.81 7.41 24.62
C LEU A 58 -8.02 8.06 26.00
N ILE A 59 -7.52 7.41 27.05
CA ILE A 59 -7.63 7.89 28.44
C ILE A 59 -6.38 8.70 28.78
N GLY A 60 -6.56 9.97 29.20
CA GLY A 60 -5.47 10.81 29.72
C GLY A 60 -5.13 12.05 28.88
N LYS A 61 -6.16 12.82 28.49
CA LYS A 61 -5.94 14.20 28.02
C LYS A 61 -5.29 15.08 29.09
#